data_AF-A0A1B6KJ45-F1
#
_entry.id   AF-A0A1B6KJ45-F1
#
_cell.length_a   1.000
_cell.length_b   1.000
_cell.length_c   1.000
_cell.angle_alpha   90.00
_cell.angle_beta   90.00
_cell.angle_gamma   90.00
#
_symmetry.space_group_name_H-M   'P 1'
#
loop_
_entity.id
_entity.type
_entity.pdbx_description
1 polymer ?
#
loop_
_entity_poly.entity_id
_entity_poly.type
_entity_poly.pdbx_seq_one_letter_code
_entity_poly.pdbx_strand_id
1 'polypeptide(L)'
;LRSTQPHFVRCIIPNELKQPGMIDSHLVMHQLTCNGVLEGIRICRKGFPNRMVYPDFKQRYMILAPATMAAEADPKVAAAKCLEEVKLDPESYRIGHTKVFFRAGVLGQMEELRDDRLGKIMGWMQSYIRGYISRREFKKLQEQRLALQVVQRNLRKYLSLRTWPWWKMWQKVKPLLNVQNVEEEMRKLEEKVAKA
;
A
#
# COMPACT_ATOMS: atom_id res chain seq x y z
N LEU A 1 -23.78 -16.20 23.40
CA LEU A 1 -22.47 -16.19 24.12
C LEU A 1 -21.61 -17.41 23.81
N ARG A 2 -22.13 -18.65 23.91
CA ARG A 2 -21.29 -19.87 23.69
C ARG A 2 -20.98 -20.20 22.22
N SER A 3 -21.67 -19.58 21.27
CA SER A 3 -21.50 -19.78 19.82
C SER A 3 -20.57 -18.78 19.14
N THR A 4 -20.10 -17.75 19.86
CA THR A 4 -19.23 -16.69 19.34
C THR A 4 -17.87 -16.71 20.05
N GLN A 5 -16.85 -16.07 19.47
CA GLN A 5 -15.55 -15.91 20.13
C GLN A 5 -15.64 -14.82 21.21
N PRO A 6 -15.50 -15.15 22.51
CA PRO A 6 -15.61 -14.16 23.57
C PRO A 6 -14.30 -13.38 23.71
N HIS A 7 -14.41 -12.06 23.84
CA HIS A 7 -13.32 -11.17 24.24
C HIS A 7 -13.69 -10.56 25.58
N PHE A 8 -12.76 -10.61 26.55
CA PHE A 8 -13.00 -10.16 27.91
C PHE A 8 -12.15 -8.94 28.22
N VAL A 9 -12.80 -7.89 28.72
CA VAL A 9 -12.15 -6.73 29.34
C VAL A 9 -12.64 -6.69 30.79
N ARG A 10 -11.71 -6.86 31.74
CA ARG A 10 -12.02 -6.80 33.18
C ARG A 10 -11.63 -5.44 33.72
N CYS A 11 -12.62 -4.64 34.11
CA CYS A 11 -12.40 -3.37 34.78
C CYS A 11 -12.12 -3.61 36.27
N ILE A 12 -11.19 -2.85 36.85
CA ILE A 12 -10.83 -2.90 38.27
C ILE A 12 -11.12 -1.53 38.88
N ILE A 13 -11.78 -1.52 40.03
CA ILE A 13 -12.08 -0.29 40.77
C ILE A 13 -10.85 0.08 41.61
N PRO A 14 -10.27 1.28 41.45
CA PRO A 14 -9.04 1.65 42.13
C PRO A 14 -9.26 2.05 43.60
N ASN A 15 -10.42 2.62 43.96
CA ASN A 15 -10.78 3.02 45.33
C ASN A 15 -12.29 3.16 45.48
N GLU A 16 -12.81 3.10 46.71
CA GLU A 16 -14.24 3.31 47.02
C GLU A 16 -14.62 4.78 47.18
N LEU A 17 -13.64 5.65 47.46
CA LEU A 17 -13.83 7.09 47.68
C LEU A 17 -14.14 7.88 46.40
N LYS A 18 -14.16 7.22 45.23
CA LYS A 18 -14.36 7.80 43.90
C LYS A 18 -13.37 8.94 43.57
N GLN A 19 -12.18 8.90 44.16
CA GLN A 19 -11.15 9.92 43.94
C GLN A 19 -10.28 9.53 42.73
N PRO A 20 -10.04 10.44 41.77
CA PRO A 20 -9.12 10.18 40.68
C PRO A 20 -7.68 10.10 41.20
N GLY A 21 -6.86 9.21 40.64
CA GLY A 21 -5.44 9.08 40.97
C GLY A 21 -5.11 8.37 42.29
N MET A 22 -6.11 8.06 43.13
CA MET A 22 -5.92 7.27 44.34
C MET A 22 -6.11 5.77 44.07
N ILE A 23 -5.21 4.93 44.57
CA ILE A 23 -5.30 3.46 44.44
C ILE A 23 -5.21 2.82 45.83
N ASP A 24 -6.20 2.01 46.17
CA ASP A 24 -6.19 1.14 47.34
C ASP A 24 -5.65 -0.25 46.96
N SER A 25 -4.51 -0.59 47.55
CA SER A 25 -3.80 -1.84 47.27
C SER A 25 -4.57 -3.09 47.72
N HIS A 26 -5.24 -3.04 48.87
CA HIS A 26 -5.95 -4.20 49.40
C HIS A 26 -7.20 -4.50 48.58
N LEU A 27 -7.94 -3.44 48.22
CA LEU A 27 -9.12 -3.54 47.35
C LEU A 27 -8.77 -4.11 45.97
N VAL A 28 -7.69 -3.63 45.35
CA VAL A 28 -7.23 -4.12 44.04
C VAL A 28 -6.74 -5.57 44.14
N MET A 29 -5.98 -5.93 45.18
CA MET A 29 -5.48 -7.29 45.37
C MET A 29 -6.63 -8.29 45.55
N HIS A 30 -7.65 -7.94 46.33
CA HIS A 30 -8.84 -8.76 46.51
C HIS A 30 -9.56 -8.96 45.16
N GLN A 31 -9.78 -7.90 44.38
CA GLN A 31 -10.40 -7.99 43.06
C GLN A 31 -9.61 -8.87 42.08
N LEU A 32 -8.28 -8.74 42.01
CA LEU A 32 -7.45 -9.54 41.10
C LEU A 32 -7.51 -11.04 41.44
N THR A 33 -7.57 -11.36 42.73
CA THR A 33 -7.64 -12.73 43.24
C THR A 33 -9.02 -13.33 42.97
N CYS A 34 -10.10 -12.64 43.37
CA CYS A 34 -11.47 -13.13 43.20
C CYS A 34 -11.90 -13.23 41.73
N ASN A 35 -11.41 -12.32 40.86
CA ASN A 35 -11.69 -12.40 39.42
C ASN A 35 -10.83 -13.45 38.68
N GLY A 36 -9.91 -14.13 39.37
CA GLY A 36 -9.03 -15.15 38.79
C GLY A 36 -8.08 -14.59 37.73
N VAL A 37 -7.66 -13.32 37.86
CA VAL A 37 -6.79 -12.67 36.87
C VAL A 37 -5.42 -13.34 36.83
N LEU A 38 -4.88 -13.71 38.00
CA LEU A 38 -3.58 -14.37 38.11
C LEU A 38 -3.58 -15.76 37.45
N GLU A 39 -4.62 -16.55 37.70
CA GLU A 39 -4.84 -17.86 37.08
C GLU A 39 -5.00 -17.72 35.57
N GLY A 40 -5.76 -16.73 35.11
CA GLY A 40 -5.91 -16.42 33.69
C GLY A 40 -4.57 -16.12 33.01
N ILE A 41 -3.74 -15.27 33.62
CA ILE A 41 -2.39 -14.98 33.12
C ILE A 41 -1.52 -16.24 33.10
N ARG A 42 -1.58 -17.05 34.16
CA ARG A 42 -0.81 -18.31 34.26
C ARG A 42 -1.18 -19.28 33.13
N ILE A 43 -2.47 -19.42 32.82
CA ILE A 43 -2.95 -20.24 31.71
C ILE A 43 -2.48 -19.68 30.37
N CYS A 44 -2.57 -18.36 30.14
CA CYS A 44 -2.08 -17.73 28.91
C CYS A 44 -0.56 -17.90 28.71
N ARG A 45 0.22 -17.90 29.80
CA ARG A 45 1.67 -18.11 29.75
C ARG A 45 2.08 -19.56 29.49
N LYS A 46 1.39 -20.52 30.10
CA LYS A 46 1.67 -21.95 29.90
C LYS A 46 1.04 -22.51 28.62
N GLY A 47 -0.07 -21.91 28.18
CA GLY A 47 -0.84 -22.33 27.03
C GLY A 47 -0.41 -21.66 25.72
N PHE A 48 -1.24 -21.87 24.70
CA PHE A 48 -1.07 -21.32 23.36
C PHE A 48 -2.29 -20.47 23.01
N PRO A 49 -2.30 -19.18 23.38
CA PRO A 49 -3.48 -18.33 23.25
C PRO A 49 -3.83 -18.02 21.79
N ASN A 50 -2.83 -18.01 20.90
CA ASN A 50 -3.02 -17.71 19.48
C ASN A 50 -3.21 -19.01 18.69
N ARG A 51 -4.20 -19.02 17.79
CA ARG A 51 -4.50 -20.19 16.94
C ARG A 51 -4.92 -19.77 15.55
N MET A 52 -4.51 -20.53 14.54
CA MET A 52 -4.85 -20.29 13.14
C MET A 52 -5.22 -21.59 12.43
N VAL A 53 -6.13 -21.52 11.47
CA VAL A 53 -6.48 -22.67 10.61
C VAL A 53 -5.38 -22.86 9.56
N TYR A 54 -5.08 -24.10 9.20
CA TYR A 54 -4.00 -24.39 8.25
C TYR A 54 -4.15 -23.73 6.87
N PRO A 55 -5.33 -23.65 6.24
CA PRO A 55 -5.47 -22.95 4.96
C PRO A 55 -5.12 -21.46 5.06
N ASP A 56 -5.61 -20.79 6.10
CA ASP A 56 -5.30 -19.38 6.37
C ASP A 56 -3.81 -19.18 6.64
N PHE A 57 -3.21 -20.07 7.43
CA PHE A 57 -1.77 -20.05 7.71
C PHE A 57 -0.96 -20.21 6.41
N LYS A 58 -1.33 -21.20 5.58
CA LYS A 58 -0.66 -21.47 4.30
C LYS A 58 -0.72 -20.25 3.39
N GLN A 59 -1.90 -19.67 3.20
CA GLN A 59 -2.07 -18.50 2.34
C GLN A 59 -1.32 -17.27 2.87
N ARG A 60 -1.38 -17.02 4.18
CA ARG A 60 -0.79 -15.83 4.80
C ARG A 60 0.74 -15.85 4.83
N TYR A 61 1.32 -17.01 5.14
CA TYR A 61 2.76 -17.17 5.34
C TYR A 61 3.49 -17.83 4.15
N MET A 62 2.80 -18.09 3.04
CA MET A 62 3.41 -18.61 1.80
C MET A 62 4.66 -17.84 1.37
N ILE A 63 4.68 -16.53 1.62
CA ILE A 63 5.81 -15.66 1.26
C ILE A 63 7.09 -15.90 2.05
N LEU A 64 7.00 -16.50 3.25
CA LEU A 64 8.18 -16.82 4.06
C LEU A 64 8.98 -17.98 3.46
N ALA A 65 8.26 -18.92 2.86
CA ALA A 65 8.79 -20.21 2.40
C ALA A 65 8.09 -20.65 1.08
N PRO A 66 8.20 -19.87 -0.02
CA PRO A 66 7.34 -20.06 -1.19
C PRO A 66 7.59 -21.39 -1.93
N ALA A 67 8.85 -21.83 -2.02
CA ALA A 67 9.18 -23.07 -2.74
C ALA A 67 8.68 -24.31 -1.99
N THR A 68 8.92 -24.39 -0.68
CA THR A 68 8.54 -25.53 0.15
C THR A 68 7.03 -25.59 0.38
N MET A 69 6.36 -24.46 0.57
CA MET A 69 4.91 -24.42 0.78
C MET A 69 4.08 -24.59 -0.49
N ALA A 70 4.62 -24.24 -1.66
CA ALA A 70 3.95 -24.47 -2.95
C ALA A 70 4.03 -25.93 -3.41
N ALA A 71 5.14 -26.62 -3.09
CA ALA A 71 5.32 -28.02 -3.45
C ALA A 71 4.35 -28.96 -2.72
N GLU A 72 3.91 -28.59 -1.52
CA GLU A 72 3.03 -29.43 -0.70
C GLU A 72 1.55 -29.09 -0.89
N ALA A 73 0.74 -30.11 -1.16
CA ALA A 73 -0.71 -29.96 -1.26
C ALA A 73 -1.37 -29.83 0.13
N ASP A 74 -0.95 -30.67 1.09
CA ASP A 74 -1.53 -30.68 2.44
C ASP A 74 -1.12 -29.41 3.23
N PRO A 75 -2.08 -28.57 3.64
CA PRO A 75 -1.77 -27.34 4.36
C PRO A 75 -1.17 -27.59 5.75
N LYS A 76 -1.39 -28.76 6.36
CA LYS A 76 -0.77 -29.11 7.65
C LYS A 76 0.73 -29.34 7.50
N VAL A 77 1.12 -30.18 6.54
CA VAL A 77 2.54 -30.47 6.24
C VAL A 77 3.26 -29.21 5.74
N ALA A 78 2.60 -28.42 4.89
CA ALA A 78 3.13 -27.14 4.43
C ALA A 78 3.41 -26.17 5.60
N ALA A 79 2.51 -26.09 6.58
CA ALA A 79 2.70 -25.26 7.76
C ALA A 79 3.87 -25.74 8.63
N ALA A 80 4.02 -27.07 8.82
CA ALA A 80 5.14 -27.63 9.58
C ALA A 80 6.50 -27.29 8.94
N LYS A 81 6.63 -27.51 7.61
CA LYS A 81 7.84 -27.17 6.86
C LYS A 81 8.16 -25.68 6.87
N CYS A 82 7.14 -24.82 6.78
CA CYS A 82 7.30 -23.38 6.91
C CYS A 82 7.92 -22.98 8.26
N LEU A 83 7.42 -23.56 9.35
CA LEU A 83 7.92 -23.28 10.70
C LEU A 83 9.36 -23.78 10.90
N GLU A 84 9.71 -24.92 10.29
CA GLU A 84 11.08 -25.44 10.26
C GLU A 84 12.03 -24.53 9.46
N GLU A 85 11.59 -24.03 8.30
CA GLU A 85 12.38 -23.14 7.44
C GLU A 85 12.61 -21.76 8.09
N VAL A 86 11.60 -21.26 8.81
CA VAL A 86 11.70 -20.05 9.65
C VAL A 86 12.58 -20.29 10.90
N LYS A 87 12.90 -21.55 11.22
CA LYS A 87 13.68 -21.98 12.40
C LYS A 87 13.07 -21.48 13.70
N LEU A 88 11.75 -21.59 13.80
CA LEU A 88 11.03 -21.22 14.99
C LEU A 88 11.31 -22.23 16.12
N ASP A 89 11.45 -21.77 17.35
CA ASP A 89 11.69 -22.65 18.50
C ASP A 89 10.53 -23.66 18.67
N PRO A 90 10.79 -24.98 18.74
CA PRO A 90 9.74 -25.98 18.89
C PRO A 90 8.86 -25.82 20.14
N GLU A 91 9.31 -25.16 21.22
CA GLU A 91 8.43 -24.89 22.37
C GLU A 91 7.39 -23.78 22.10
N SER A 92 7.67 -22.92 21.13
CA SER A 92 6.89 -21.72 20.85
C SER A 92 5.58 -22.00 20.09
N TYR A 93 5.44 -23.19 19.49
CA TYR A 93 4.26 -23.60 18.74
C TYR A 93 3.85 -25.06 19.01
N ARG A 94 2.60 -25.41 18.68
CA ARG A 94 2.09 -26.80 18.65
C ARG A 94 1.22 -27.02 17.43
N ILE A 95 1.42 -28.17 16.78
CA ILE A 95 0.68 -28.59 15.59
C ILE A 95 -0.54 -29.40 16.06
N GLY A 96 -1.74 -28.89 15.84
CA GLY A 96 -2.99 -29.63 16.08
C GLY A 96 -3.49 -30.37 14.83
N HIS A 97 -4.69 -30.94 14.90
CA HIS A 97 -5.31 -31.63 13.75
C HIS A 97 -5.77 -30.66 12.65
N THR A 98 -6.46 -29.59 13.01
CA THR A 98 -7.05 -28.61 12.07
C THR A 98 -6.43 -27.22 12.17
N LYS A 99 -5.71 -26.94 13.26
CA LYS A 99 -5.18 -25.62 13.60
C LYS A 99 -3.75 -25.74 14.12
N VAL A 100 -2.96 -24.70 13.88
CA VAL A 100 -1.68 -24.46 14.53
C VAL A 100 -1.88 -23.53 15.72
N PHE A 101 -1.14 -23.77 16.79
CA PHE A 101 -1.21 -23.03 18.05
C PHE A 101 0.13 -22.37 18.34
N PHE A 102 0.10 -21.12 18.80
CA PHE A 102 1.28 -20.31 19.10
C PHE A 102 1.23 -19.75 20.51
N ARG A 103 2.40 -19.67 21.15
CA ARG A 103 2.55 -18.89 22.38
C ARG A 103 2.31 -17.40 22.11
N ALA A 104 2.10 -16.63 23.18
CA ALA A 104 1.98 -15.18 23.08
C ALA A 104 3.25 -14.57 22.46
N GLY A 105 3.09 -13.55 21.62
CA GLY A 105 4.20 -12.83 20.95
C GLY A 105 4.74 -13.49 19.68
N VAL A 106 4.75 -14.82 19.59
CA VAL A 106 5.30 -15.58 18.46
C VAL A 106 4.61 -15.24 17.13
N LEU A 107 3.29 -15.08 17.14
CA LEU A 107 2.55 -14.69 15.94
C LEU A 107 2.95 -13.30 15.44
N GLY A 108 3.31 -12.39 16.36
CA GLY A 108 3.84 -11.06 16.00
C GLY A 108 5.18 -11.15 15.30
N GLN A 109 6.10 -11.98 15.81
CA GLN A 109 7.39 -12.23 15.16
C GLN A 109 7.22 -12.80 13.73
N MET A 110 6.25 -13.70 13.54
CA MET A 110 5.92 -14.23 12.21
C MET A 110 5.39 -13.15 11.26
N GLU A 111 4.60 -12.19 11.75
CA GLU A 111 4.16 -11.04 10.95
C GLU A 111 5.30 -10.08 10.61
N GLU A 112 6.22 -9.81 11.55
CA GLU A 112 7.39 -8.96 11.28
C GLU A 112 8.28 -9.56 10.18
N LEU A 113 8.58 -10.86 10.24
CA LEU A 113 9.34 -11.56 9.19
C LEU A 113 8.63 -11.50 7.83
N ARG A 114 7.29 -11.56 7.85
CA ARG A 114 6.47 -11.46 6.64
C ARG A 114 6.52 -10.05 6.07
N ASP A 115 6.43 -9.03 6.90
CA ASP A 115 6.49 -7.62 6.51
C ASP A 115 7.85 -7.26 5.93
N ASP A 116 8.96 -7.79 6.46
CA ASP A 116 10.30 -7.61 5.90
C ASP A 116 10.43 -8.16 4.46
N ARG A 117 9.83 -9.32 4.21
CA ARG A 117 9.81 -9.93 2.86
C ARG A 117 8.90 -9.16 1.91
N LEU A 118 7.69 -8.80 2.37
CA LEU A 118 6.76 -7.99 1.60
C LEU A 118 7.35 -6.61 1.27
N GLY A 119 8.07 -6.00 2.21
CA GLY A 119 8.71 -4.69 2.03
C GLY A 119 9.67 -4.66 0.84
N LYS A 120 10.43 -5.74 0.62
CA LYS A 120 11.32 -5.87 -0.55
C LYS A 120 10.55 -5.93 -1.87
N ILE A 121 9.50 -6.75 -1.92
CA ILE A 121 8.65 -6.90 -3.12
C ILE A 121 7.92 -5.60 -3.43
N MET A 122 7.33 -4.97 -2.41
CA MET A 122 6.68 -3.67 -2.52
C MET A 122 7.65 -2.59 -2.99
N GLY A 123 8.89 -2.60 -2.48
CA GLY A 123 9.95 -1.71 -2.93
C GLY A 123 10.23 -1.83 -4.43
N TRP A 124 10.35 -3.06 -4.95
CA TRP A 124 10.49 -3.28 -6.39
C TRP A 124 9.28 -2.78 -7.17
N MET A 125 8.06 -3.17 -6.78
CA MET A 125 6.84 -2.72 -7.44
C MET A 125 6.74 -1.18 -7.50
N GLN A 126 6.98 -0.52 -6.37
CA GLN A 126 6.99 0.94 -6.28
C GLN A 126 8.08 1.56 -7.18
N SER A 127 9.28 0.96 -7.23
CA SER A 127 10.36 1.45 -8.08
C SER A 127 10.01 1.38 -9.58
N TYR A 128 9.34 0.32 -10.03
CA TYR A 128 8.87 0.19 -11.42
C TYR A 128 7.81 1.24 -11.75
N ILE A 129 6.82 1.42 -10.86
CA ILE A 129 5.74 2.41 -11.04
C ILE A 129 6.32 3.82 -11.09
N ARG A 130 7.17 4.19 -10.12
CA ARG A 130 7.81 5.52 -10.09
C ARG A 130 8.70 5.75 -11.31
N GLY A 131 9.45 4.74 -11.74
CA GLY A 131 10.26 4.82 -12.95
C GLY A 131 9.44 5.02 -14.21
N TYR A 132 8.29 4.34 -14.33
CA TYR A 132 7.37 4.53 -15.45
C TYR A 132 6.79 5.95 -15.49
N ILE A 133 6.29 6.44 -14.35
CA ILE A 133 5.73 7.79 -14.24
C ILE A 133 6.80 8.84 -14.60
N SER A 134 8.00 8.71 -14.04
CA SER A 134 9.11 9.65 -14.27
C SER A 134 9.52 9.70 -15.75
N ARG A 135 9.63 8.55 -16.42
CA ARG A 135 9.96 8.51 -17.87
C ARG A 135 8.86 9.15 -18.72
N ARG A 136 7.60 8.93 -18.38
CA ARG A 136 6.45 9.53 -19.08
C ARG A 136 6.44 11.04 -18.94
N GLU A 137 6.71 11.56 -17.75
CA GLU A 137 6.82 13.00 -17.50
C GLU A 137 8.05 13.60 -18.19
N PHE A 138 9.18 12.91 -18.15
CA PHE A 138 10.40 13.36 -18.83
C PHE A 138 10.21 13.49 -20.34
N LYS A 139 9.50 12.55 -20.99
CA LYS A 139 9.17 12.64 -22.41
C LYS A 139 8.36 13.91 -22.73
N LYS A 140 7.36 14.24 -21.90
CA LYS A 140 6.58 15.49 -22.05
C LYS A 140 7.48 16.72 -21.95
N LEU A 141 8.41 16.75 -20.99
CA LEU A 141 9.36 17.85 -20.83
C LEU A 141 10.32 17.98 -22.02
N GLN A 142 10.75 16.86 -22.61
CA GLN A 142 11.57 16.87 -23.83
C GLN A 142 10.82 17.45 -25.03
N GLU A 143 9.58 17.04 -25.24
CA GLU A 143 8.73 17.58 -26.31
C GLU A 143 8.46 19.08 -26.11
N GLN A 144 8.16 19.50 -24.88
CA GLN A 144 8.01 20.91 -24.51
C GLN A 144 9.30 21.70 -24.78
N ARG A 145 10.48 21.15 -24.45
CA ARG A 145 11.76 21.80 -24.71
C ARG A 145 12.00 22.03 -26.21
N LEU A 146 11.69 21.04 -27.04
CA LEU A 146 11.84 21.16 -28.50
C LEU A 146 10.86 22.20 -29.07
N ALA A 147 9.59 22.16 -28.65
CA ALA A 147 8.60 23.15 -29.04
C ALA A 147 9.00 24.57 -28.60
N LEU A 148 9.54 24.72 -27.39
CA LEU A 148 10.02 25.99 -26.87
C LEU A 148 11.13 26.58 -27.73
N GLN A 149 12.08 25.77 -28.23
CA GLN A 149 13.14 26.24 -29.13
C GLN A 149 12.58 26.81 -30.44
N VAL A 150 11.57 26.15 -31.02
CA VAL A 150 10.89 26.63 -32.24
C VAL A 150 10.17 27.96 -31.98
N VAL A 151 9.42 28.03 -30.88
CA VAL A 151 8.70 29.25 -30.47
C VAL A 151 9.68 30.40 -30.23
N GLN A 152 10.78 30.18 -29.50
CA GLN A 152 11.81 31.18 -29.26
C GLN A 152 12.45 31.68 -30.56
N ARG A 153 12.77 30.77 -31.50
CA ARG A 153 13.34 31.15 -32.81
C ARG A 153 12.36 32.03 -33.60
N ASN A 154 11.09 31.65 -33.64
CA ASN A 154 10.06 32.42 -34.34
C ASN A 154 9.82 33.79 -33.68
N LEU A 155 9.76 33.87 -32.36
CA LEU A 155 9.62 35.13 -31.63
C LEU A 155 10.79 36.08 -31.92
N ARG A 156 12.04 35.58 -31.91
CA ARG A 156 13.21 36.40 -32.25
C ARG A 156 13.14 36.94 -33.69
N LYS A 157 12.76 36.11 -34.66
CA LYS A 157 12.54 36.56 -36.05
C LYS A 157 11.40 37.58 -36.16
N TYR A 158 10.30 37.36 -35.47
CA TYR A 158 9.17 38.29 -35.45
C TYR A 158 9.58 39.65 -34.87
N LEU A 159 10.33 39.66 -33.76
CA LEU A 159 10.88 40.87 -33.15
C LEU A 159 11.74 41.67 -34.14
N SER A 160 12.58 41.01 -34.94
CA SER A 160 13.36 41.69 -36.00
C SER A 160 12.51 42.13 -37.20
N LEU A 161 11.51 41.35 -37.61
CA LEU A 161 10.67 41.65 -38.78
C LEU A 161 9.63 42.74 -38.50
N ARG A 162 9.12 42.85 -37.26
CA ARG A 162 8.05 43.79 -36.90
C ARG A 162 8.41 45.25 -37.17
N THR A 163 9.68 45.62 -37.02
CA THR A 163 10.17 46.98 -37.29
C THR A 163 10.54 47.20 -38.75
N TRP A 164 10.71 46.14 -39.55
CA TRP A 164 11.16 46.23 -40.94
C TRP A 164 10.07 46.79 -41.88
N PRO A 165 10.34 47.86 -42.66
CA PRO A 165 9.32 48.52 -43.49
C PRO A 165 8.66 47.61 -44.53
N TRP A 166 9.43 46.76 -45.21
CA TRP A 166 8.90 45.82 -46.20
C TRP A 166 7.92 44.81 -45.61
N TRP A 167 8.18 44.35 -44.38
CA TRP A 167 7.28 43.46 -43.67
C TRP A 167 5.96 44.15 -43.29
N LYS A 168 6.01 45.42 -42.85
CA LYS A 168 4.81 46.24 -42.59
C LYS A 168 3.97 46.45 -43.84
N MET A 169 4.60 46.74 -44.98
CA MET A 169 3.92 46.86 -46.27
C MET A 169 3.23 45.55 -46.65
N TRP A 170 3.95 44.43 -46.59
CA TRP A 170 3.41 43.11 -46.88
C TRP A 170 2.22 42.75 -45.97
N GLN A 171 2.29 43.05 -44.67
CA GLN A 171 1.17 42.81 -43.75
C GLN A 171 -0.11 43.58 -44.12
N LYS A 172 0.00 44.78 -44.71
CA LYS A 172 -1.15 45.55 -45.20
C LYS A 172 -1.69 45.04 -46.54
N VAL A 173 -0.82 44.57 -47.42
CA VAL A 173 -1.18 44.11 -48.77
C VAL A 173 -1.71 42.67 -48.74
N LYS A 174 -1.17 41.78 -47.90
CA LYS A 174 -1.53 40.36 -47.85
C LYS A 174 -3.03 40.08 -47.64
N PRO A 175 -3.77 40.78 -46.75
CA PRO A 175 -5.21 40.57 -46.60
C PRO A 175 -6.03 41.02 -47.81
N LEU A 176 -5.51 41.94 -48.62
CA LEU A 176 -6.18 42.44 -49.84
C LEU A 176 -5.99 41.50 -51.03
N LEU A 177 -4.97 40.63 -50.96
CA LEU A 177 -4.79 39.53 -51.90
C LEU A 177 -5.81 38.45 -51.57
N ASN A 178 -6.92 38.45 -52.32
CA ASN A 178 -8.02 37.50 -52.22
C ASN A 178 -7.63 36.10 -52.75
N VAL A 179 -6.55 35.55 -52.23
CA VAL A 179 -6.08 34.17 -52.44
C VAL A 179 -6.20 33.44 -51.11
N GLN A 180 -7.41 33.43 -50.55
CA GLN A 180 -7.75 32.41 -49.57
C GLN A 180 -8.03 31.12 -50.34
N ASN A 181 -7.44 30.01 -49.94
CA ASN A 181 -7.84 28.68 -50.43
C ASN A 181 -9.28 28.44 -49.95
N VAL A 182 -10.26 28.91 -50.71
CA VAL A 182 -11.70 28.75 -50.43
C VAL A 182 -12.04 27.28 -50.21
N GLU A 183 -11.37 26.38 -50.93
CA GLU A 183 -11.48 24.92 -50.78
C GLU A 183 -11.07 24.42 -49.39
N GLU A 184 -10.02 24.99 -48.79
CA GLU A 184 -9.53 24.55 -47.48
C GLU A 184 -10.41 25.08 -46.33
N GLU A 185 -10.99 26.27 -46.51
CA GLU A 185 -12.01 26.85 -45.63
C GLU A 185 -13.31 26.05 -45.68
N MET A 186 -13.81 25.74 -46.90
CA MET A 186 -14.99 24.89 -47.12
C MET A 186 -14.82 23.52 -46.49
N ARG A 187 -13.68 22.84 -46.70
CA ARG A 187 -13.39 21.54 -46.10
C ARG A 187 -13.38 21.60 -44.56
N LYS A 188 -12.82 22.66 -43.97
CA LYS A 188 -12.84 22.86 -42.51
C LYS A 188 -14.25 23.15 -41.98
N LEU A 189 -15.11 23.80 -42.75
CA LEU A 189 -16.51 24.02 -42.42
C LEU A 189 -17.29 22.70 -42.48
N GLU A 190 -17.11 21.91 -43.53
CA GLU A 190 -17.73 20.58 -43.68
C GLU A 190 -17.32 19.63 -42.55
N GLU A 191 -16.04 19.56 -42.18
CA GLU A 191 -15.57 18.76 -41.04
C GLU A 191 -16.14 19.22 -39.69
N LYS A 192 -16.41 20.52 -39.52
CA LYS A 192 -17.04 21.06 -38.31
C LYS A 192 -18.53 20.71 -38.27
N VAL A 193 -19.22 20.80 -39.40
CA VAL A 193 -20.64 20.41 -39.52
C VAL A 193 -20.81 18.91 -39.31
N ALA A 194 -19.91 18.07 -39.81
CA ALA A 194 -19.96 16.62 -39.63
C ALA A 194 -19.63 16.13 -38.21
N LYS A 195 -18.98 16.96 -37.38
CA LYS A 195 -18.66 16.66 -35.97
C LYS A 195 -19.70 17.18 -34.97
N ALA A 196 -20.61 18.06 -35.40
CA ALA A 196 -21.71 18.59 -34.60
C ALA A 196 -22.91 17.64 -34.65
#